data_AF-A0A9P1C9Y8-F1
#
_entry.id   AF-A0A9P1C9Y8-F1
#
_cell.length_a   1.000
_cell.length_b   1.000
_cell.length_c   1.000
_cell.angle_alpha   90.00
_cell.angle_beta   90.00
_cell.angle_gamma   90.00
#
_symmetry.space_group_name_H-M   'P 1'
#
loop_
_entity.id
_entity.type
_entity.pdbx_description
1 polymer ?
#
loop_
_entity_poly.entity_id
_entity_poly.type
_entity_poly.pdbx_seq_one_letter_code
_entity_poly.pdbx_strand_id
1 'polypeptide(L)'
;MDPPKMSFKEVKKRTILQGLRALKAPAVIGVLVTSIFAIPSLKWGPGHELDHLELFAGQCSVTRGEFQEGRTSSVAMDLDHNPETMNMLTNTGFVSALYHATCLRPGSGCLAAPVCSSFVYMNSGTARRSESNPYGQECYESVLSGNEEISQLGEFKPRTKSTQTISLVDHYYDADGNRRVKGNGNLKASQAYPLGFGVALAKLRTRHAKENRRRALRLIKQHARKSQIMKRCTRKDGLWLKCANLNPVLEFLA
;
A
#
# COMPACT_ATOMS: atom_id res chain seq x y z
N MET A 1 -12.77 17.35 -40.52
CA MET A 1 -13.27 16.35 -39.53
C MET A 1 -12.52 16.61 -38.25
N ASP A 2 -13.21 16.95 -37.17
CA ASP A 2 -12.56 17.14 -35.88
C ASP A 2 -12.09 15.78 -35.32
N PRO A 3 -10.91 15.72 -34.68
CA PRO A 3 -10.43 14.49 -34.08
C PRO A 3 -11.43 14.01 -33.00
N PRO A 4 -11.64 12.69 -32.86
CA PRO A 4 -12.54 12.16 -31.86
C PRO A 4 -12.10 12.60 -30.46
N LYS A 5 -13.01 13.22 -29.70
CA LYS A 5 -12.78 13.60 -28.30
C LYS A 5 -12.52 12.32 -27.50
N MET A 6 -11.35 12.22 -26.87
CA MET A 6 -11.05 11.11 -25.96
C MET A 6 -11.98 11.14 -24.74
N SER A 7 -12.38 9.96 -24.27
CA SER A 7 -13.12 9.85 -23.02
C SER A 7 -12.25 10.24 -21.81
N PHE A 8 -12.88 10.73 -20.73
CA PHE A 8 -12.19 11.02 -19.46
C PHE A 8 -11.35 9.83 -18.98
N LYS A 9 -11.93 8.63 -19.09
CA LYS A 9 -11.29 7.36 -18.75
C LYS A 9 -9.97 7.15 -19.51
N GLU A 10 -9.96 7.39 -20.82
CA GLU A 10 -8.74 7.25 -21.64
C GLU A 10 -7.71 8.36 -21.35
N VAL A 11 -8.16 9.59 -21.10
CA VAL A 11 -7.28 10.70 -20.69
C VAL A 11 -6.58 10.37 -19.37
N LYS A 12 -7.34 9.93 -18.36
CA LYS A 12 -6.82 9.57 -17.04
C LYS A 12 -5.82 8.40 -17.11
N LYS A 13 -6.19 7.32 -17.82
CA LYS A 13 -5.32 6.17 -18.07
C LYS A 13 -4.00 6.59 -18.72
N ARG A 14 -4.05 7.37 -19.81
CA ARG A 14 -2.83 7.87 -20.49
C ARG A 14 -1.96 8.70 -19.56
N THR A 15 -2.57 9.58 -18.77
CA THR A 15 -1.86 10.44 -17.80
C THR A 15 -1.12 9.60 -16.77
N ILE A 16 -1.79 8.61 -16.16
CA ILE A 16 -1.18 7.71 -15.18
C ILE A 16 -0.04 6.89 -15.80
N LEU A 17 -0.25 6.33 -17.00
CA LEU A 17 0.78 5.55 -17.69
C LEU A 17 2.00 6.39 -18.08
N GLN A 18 1.81 7.65 -18.48
CA GLN A 18 2.90 8.59 -18.72
C GLN A 18 3.68 8.90 -17.45
N GLY A 19 2.99 9.14 -16.33
CA GLY A 19 3.63 9.33 -15.02
C GLY A 19 4.45 8.11 -14.58
N LEU A 20 3.88 6.91 -14.70
CA LEU A 20 4.59 5.66 -14.42
C LEU A 20 5.83 5.49 -15.29
N ARG A 21 5.76 5.85 -16.58
CA ARG A 21 6.92 5.83 -17.48
C ARG A 21 7.98 6.83 -17.06
N ALA A 22 7.60 8.05 -16.70
CA ALA A 22 8.53 9.09 -16.23
C ALA A 22 9.26 8.65 -14.96
N LEU A 23 8.55 7.98 -14.04
CA LEU A 23 9.09 7.40 -12.82
C LEU A 23 9.90 6.11 -13.04
N LYS A 24 10.02 5.63 -14.29
CA LYS A 24 10.62 4.34 -14.64
C LYS A 24 10.03 3.19 -13.81
N ALA A 25 8.72 3.26 -13.54
CA ALA A 25 8.01 2.24 -12.79
C ALA A 25 8.10 0.88 -13.52
N PRO A 26 8.13 -0.24 -12.78
CA PRO A 26 8.10 -1.56 -13.39
C PRO A 26 6.90 -1.71 -14.33
N ALA A 27 7.10 -2.29 -15.52
CA ALA A 27 6.06 -2.44 -16.54
C ALA A 27 4.80 -3.16 -16.02
N VAL A 28 4.96 -4.06 -15.04
CA VAL A 28 3.84 -4.76 -14.38
C VAL A 28 2.84 -3.79 -13.75
N ILE A 29 3.29 -2.64 -13.22
CA ILE A 29 2.40 -1.61 -12.67
C ILE A 29 1.56 -0.96 -13.78
N GLY A 30 2.15 -0.73 -14.95
CA GLY A 30 1.40 -0.22 -16.11
C GLY A 30 0.35 -1.20 -16.62
N VAL A 31 0.62 -2.51 -16.53
CA VAL A 31 -0.37 -3.54 -16.85
C VAL A 31 -1.49 -3.58 -15.82
N LEU A 32 -1.17 -3.53 -14.53
CA LEU A 32 -2.18 -3.44 -13.46
C LEU A 32 -3.13 -2.26 -13.66
N VAL A 33 -2.58 -1.06 -13.89
CA VAL A 33 -3.39 0.13 -14.20
C VAL A 33 -4.24 -0.12 -15.43
N THR A 34 -3.67 -0.64 -16.52
CA THR A 34 -4.42 -0.92 -17.74
C THR A 34 -5.57 -1.91 -17.51
N SER A 35 -5.34 -2.95 -16.71
CA SER A 35 -6.35 -3.96 -16.35
C SER A 35 -7.47 -3.37 -15.51
N ILE A 36 -7.18 -2.48 -14.56
CA ILE A 36 -8.21 -1.79 -13.77
C ILE A 36 -9.11 -0.94 -14.66
N PHE A 37 -8.51 -0.18 -15.57
CA PHE A 37 -9.27 0.58 -16.56
C PHE A 37 -10.02 -0.32 -17.55
N ALA A 38 -9.72 -1.61 -17.67
CA ALA A 38 -10.49 -2.53 -18.51
C ALA A 38 -11.77 -3.03 -17.82
N ILE A 39 -11.92 -2.86 -16.51
CA ILE A 39 -13.08 -3.34 -15.76
C ILE A 39 -14.32 -2.49 -16.11
N PRO A 40 -15.40 -3.08 -16.67
CA PRO A 40 -16.58 -2.32 -17.09
C PRO A 40 -17.42 -1.79 -15.92
N SER A 41 -17.47 -2.51 -14.80
CA SER A 41 -18.26 -2.17 -13.62
C SER A 41 -17.70 -0.99 -12.81
N LEU A 42 -16.42 -0.64 -13.01
CA LEU A 42 -15.81 0.50 -12.35
C LEU A 42 -16.23 1.81 -13.01
N LYS A 43 -16.58 2.78 -12.18
CA LYS A 43 -17.04 4.09 -12.61
C LYS A 43 -15.86 5.02 -12.79
N TRP A 44 -15.92 5.86 -13.82
CA TRP A 44 -14.85 6.81 -14.15
C TRP A 44 -15.50 8.14 -14.52
N GLY A 45 -14.97 9.24 -14.00
CA GLY A 45 -15.45 10.57 -14.36
C GLY A 45 -15.12 11.60 -13.27
N PRO A 46 -15.36 12.89 -13.55
CA PRO A 46 -15.13 13.97 -12.58
C PRO A 46 -15.86 13.77 -11.25
N GLY A 47 -17.09 13.22 -11.29
CA GLY A 47 -17.86 12.92 -10.07
C GLY A 47 -17.37 11.70 -9.28
N HIS A 48 -16.31 11.04 -9.73
CA HIS A 48 -15.68 9.91 -9.06
C HIS A 48 -14.22 10.19 -8.70
N GLU A 49 -13.76 11.45 -8.83
CA GLU A 49 -12.42 11.80 -8.40
C GLU A 49 -12.33 11.97 -6.88
N LEU A 50 -11.20 11.58 -6.30
CA LEU A 50 -10.96 11.63 -4.87
C LEU A 50 -10.04 12.79 -4.50
N ASP A 51 -10.38 13.47 -3.42
CA ASP A 51 -9.60 14.48 -2.72
C ASP A 51 -8.48 13.84 -1.89
N HIS A 52 -8.79 12.71 -1.27
CA HIS A 52 -7.85 12.00 -0.41
C HIS A 52 -8.12 10.50 -0.40
N LEU A 53 -7.05 9.71 -0.32
CA LEU A 53 -7.08 8.28 -0.04
C LEU A 53 -6.24 7.99 1.20
N GLU A 54 -6.86 7.42 2.22
CA GLU A 54 -6.19 6.95 3.45
C GLU A 54 -6.20 5.42 3.46
N LEU A 55 -5.05 4.80 3.20
CA LEU A 55 -4.84 3.36 3.32
C LEU A 55 -4.35 3.03 4.74
N PHE A 56 -4.88 1.96 5.32
CA PHE A 56 -4.66 1.58 6.72
C PHE A 56 -5.19 2.65 7.68
N ALA A 57 -6.44 3.07 7.43
CA ALA A 57 -7.00 4.25 8.05
C ALA A 57 -7.21 4.14 9.57
N GLY A 58 -7.31 2.92 10.10
CA GLY A 58 -7.69 2.65 11.49
C GLY A 58 -8.91 3.48 11.88
N GLN A 59 -8.70 4.45 12.78
CA GLN A 59 -9.75 5.36 13.25
C GLN A 59 -10.14 6.48 12.26
N CYS A 60 -9.74 6.40 10.98
CA CYS A 60 -10.03 7.42 9.94
C CYS A 60 -9.63 8.83 10.36
N SER A 61 -8.54 8.99 11.11
CA SER A 61 -8.21 10.30 11.71
C SER A 61 -7.91 11.35 10.64
N VAL A 62 -7.25 10.95 9.55
CA VAL A 62 -6.93 11.86 8.46
C VAL A 62 -8.16 12.11 7.62
N THR A 63 -8.90 11.08 7.21
CA THR A 63 -10.14 11.24 6.45
C THR A 63 -11.16 12.12 7.17
N ARG A 64 -11.29 12.02 8.50
CA ARG A 64 -12.13 12.94 9.30
C ARG A 64 -11.63 14.38 9.26
N GLY A 65 -10.32 14.59 9.35
CA GLY A 65 -9.71 15.91 9.18
C GLY A 65 -9.97 16.48 7.78
N GLU A 66 -9.85 15.67 6.73
CA GLU A 66 -10.15 16.08 5.35
C GLU A 66 -11.60 16.53 5.21
N PHE A 67 -12.56 15.84 5.84
CA PHE A 67 -13.97 16.27 5.86
C PHE A 67 -14.18 17.59 6.60
N GLN A 68 -13.48 17.82 7.72
CA GLN A 68 -13.53 19.09 8.45
C GLN A 68 -13.01 20.26 7.60
N GLU A 69 -12.06 19.99 6.71
CA GLU A 69 -11.53 20.95 5.72
C GLU A 69 -12.37 21.04 4.43
N GLY A 70 -13.58 20.47 4.41
CA GLY A 70 -14.51 20.54 3.28
C GLY A 70 -14.16 19.63 2.10
N ARG A 71 -13.22 18.70 2.25
CA ARG A 71 -12.86 17.72 1.21
C ARG A 71 -13.77 16.51 1.29
N THR A 72 -14.92 16.63 0.63
CA THR A 72 -16.03 15.67 0.69
C THR A 72 -15.78 14.37 -0.09
N SER A 73 -14.76 14.30 -0.94
CA SER A 73 -14.43 13.10 -1.72
C SER A 73 -13.21 12.36 -1.16
N SER A 74 -13.27 11.97 0.11
CA SER A 74 -12.17 11.29 0.81
C SER A 74 -12.54 9.84 1.14
N VAL A 75 -11.63 8.90 0.90
CA VAL A 75 -11.84 7.46 1.15
C VAL A 75 -10.85 6.93 2.17
N ALA A 76 -11.39 6.27 3.21
CA ALA A 76 -10.62 5.54 4.22
C ALA A 76 -10.76 4.03 3.99
N MET A 77 -9.64 3.34 3.77
CA MET A 77 -9.58 1.89 3.62
C MET A 77 -8.95 1.27 4.86
N ASP A 78 -9.72 0.41 5.54
CA ASP A 78 -9.24 -0.37 6.68
C ASP A 78 -9.99 -1.70 6.80
N LEU A 79 -9.29 -2.71 7.32
CA LEU A 79 -9.81 -4.06 7.59
C LEU A 79 -11.03 -4.02 8.52
N ASP A 80 -11.00 -3.15 9.53
CA ASP A 80 -12.05 -3.04 10.54
C ASP A 80 -13.37 -2.50 9.95
N HIS A 81 -13.30 -1.76 8.83
CA HIS A 81 -14.50 -1.26 8.15
C HIS A 81 -15.13 -2.32 7.25
N ASN A 82 -14.30 -3.00 6.45
CA ASN A 82 -14.76 -4.06 5.56
C ASN A 82 -13.59 -5.01 5.22
N PRO A 83 -13.49 -6.17 5.90
CA PRO A 83 -12.37 -7.09 5.73
C PRO A 83 -12.36 -7.81 4.37
N GLU A 84 -13.42 -7.73 3.57
CA GLU A 84 -13.44 -8.31 2.23
C GLU A 84 -12.90 -7.33 1.19
N THR A 85 -13.40 -6.09 1.21
CA THR A 85 -13.15 -5.08 0.16
C THR A 85 -12.10 -4.04 0.54
N MET A 86 -11.64 -4.01 1.79
CA MET A 86 -10.59 -3.11 2.28
C MET A 86 -9.37 -3.85 2.84
N ASN A 87 -9.39 -5.19 2.86
CA ASN A 87 -8.20 -5.99 3.11
C ASN A 87 -7.29 -5.99 1.87
N MET A 88 -6.20 -5.23 1.89
CA MET A 88 -5.27 -5.21 0.76
C MET A 88 -4.53 -6.53 0.50
N LEU A 89 -4.63 -7.50 1.41
CA LEU A 89 -4.12 -8.86 1.20
C LEU A 89 -5.10 -9.74 0.43
N THR A 90 -6.39 -9.36 0.33
CA THR A 90 -7.34 -10.03 -0.55
C THR A 90 -7.27 -9.47 -1.96
N ASN A 91 -7.69 -10.28 -2.92
CA ASN A 91 -7.78 -9.89 -4.32
C ASN A 91 -8.67 -8.66 -4.50
N THR A 92 -9.85 -8.68 -3.88
CA THR A 92 -10.83 -7.61 -3.92
C THR A 92 -10.32 -6.33 -3.28
N GLY A 93 -9.72 -6.40 -2.08
CA GLY A 93 -9.22 -5.21 -1.40
C GLY A 93 -8.00 -4.61 -2.08
N PHE A 94 -7.12 -5.42 -2.68
CA PHE A 94 -6.02 -4.92 -3.51
C PHE A 94 -6.52 -4.18 -4.75
N VAL A 95 -7.49 -4.74 -5.48
CA VAL A 95 -8.11 -4.09 -6.65
C VAL A 95 -8.81 -2.81 -6.23
N SER A 96 -9.54 -2.83 -5.11
CA SER A 96 -10.18 -1.66 -4.52
C SER A 96 -9.17 -0.55 -4.22
N ALA A 97 -8.06 -0.87 -3.56
CA ALA A 97 -7.03 0.11 -3.23
C ALA A 97 -6.40 0.74 -4.48
N LEU A 98 -6.11 -0.07 -5.50
CA LEU A 98 -5.59 0.44 -6.77
C LEU A 98 -6.62 1.29 -7.51
N TYR A 99 -7.89 0.88 -7.54
CA TYR A 99 -8.96 1.68 -8.16
C TYR A 99 -9.08 3.05 -7.51
N HIS A 100 -9.19 3.12 -6.18
CA HIS A 100 -9.27 4.40 -5.47
C HIS A 100 -8.00 5.24 -5.69
N ALA A 101 -6.81 4.63 -5.70
CA ALA A 101 -5.57 5.34 -6.01
C ALA A 101 -5.57 5.93 -7.43
N THR A 102 -6.19 5.27 -8.41
CA THR A 102 -6.34 5.82 -9.77
C THR A 102 -7.42 6.90 -9.89
N CYS A 103 -8.30 7.03 -8.90
CA CYS A 103 -9.35 8.05 -8.84
C CYS A 103 -8.86 9.38 -8.22
N LEU A 104 -7.67 9.41 -7.63
CA LEU A 104 -7.05 10.62 -7.07
C LEU A 104 -6.95 11.75 -8.12
N ARG A 105 -7.48 12.94 -7.81
CA ARG A 105 -7.36 14.12 -8.68
C ARG A 105 -5.96 14.75 -8.60
N PRO A 106 -5.51 15.53 -9.59
CA PRO A 106 -4.29 16.30 -9.45
C PRO A 106 -4.31 17.17 -8.18
N GLY A 107 -3.26 17.04 -7.35
CA GLY A 107 -3.16 17.76 -6.08
C GLY A 107 -3.84 17.07 -4.87
N SER A 108 -4.49 15.93 -5.07
CA SER A 108 -5.06 15.13 -3.97
C SER A 108 -3.99 14.52 -3.05
N GLY A 109 -4.38 14.17 -1.83
CA GLY A 109 -3.55 13.42 -0.89
C GLY A 109 -3.69 11.90 -1.04
N CYS A 110 -2.60 11.18 -0.80
CA CYS A 110 -2.63 9.75 -0.57
C CYS A 110 -1.74 9.43 0.63
N LEU A 111 -2.35 8.96 1.71
CA LEU A 111 -1.65 8.53 2.90
C LEU A 111 -1.74 7.01 2.99
N ALA A 112 -0.62 6.35 3.18
CA ALA A 112 -0.58 4.96 3.60
C ALA A 112 0.13 4.90 4.95
N ALA A 113 -0.62 4.59 6.00
CA ALA A 113 -0.14 4.58 7.37
C ALA A 113 -0.23 3.17 7.97
N PRO A 114 0.52 2.17 7.45
CA PRO A 114 0.51 0.83 8.02
C PRO A 114 0.86 0.87 9.51
N VAL A 115 0.41 -0.14 10.25
CA VAL A 115 0.52 -0.22 11.71
C VAL A 115 1.97 0.04 12.15
N CYS A 116 2.20 1.26 12.64
CA CYS A 116 3.56 1.71 12.95
C CYS A 116 4.17 0.95 14.14
N SER A 117 3.37 0.37 15.04
CA SER A 117 3.85 -0.40 16.19
C SER A 117 4.69 -1.60 15.79
N SER A 118 4.53 -2.13 14.58
CA SER A 118 5.40 -3.19 14.05
C SER A 118 6.83 -2.69 13.75
N PHE A 119 7.01 -1.37 13.64
CA PHE A 119 8.21 -0.75 13.08
C PHE A 119 8.84 0.36 13.92
N VAL A 120 8.08 0.99 14.81
CA VAL A 120 8.60 2.06 15.67
C VAL A 120 9.38 1.48 16.83
N TYR A 121 10.52 2.10 17.12
CA TYR A 121 11.42 1.74 18.20
C TYR A 121 10.71 1.63 19.56
N MET A 122 9.61 2.38 19.77
CA MET A 122 8.81 2.31 20.98
C MET A 122 8.20 0.93 21.27
N ASN A 123 7.90 0.12 20.26
CA ASN A 123 7.43 -1.25 20.49
C ASN A 123 8.57 -2.24 20.73
N SER A 124 9.85 -1.84 20.63
CA SER A 124 10.97 -2.77 20.89
C SER A 124 10.98 -3.29 22.33
N GLY A 125 10.51 -2.49 23.30
CA GLY A 125 10.34 -2.91 24.70
C GLY A 125 9.21 -3.91 24.88
N THR A 126 8.00 -3.59 24.40
CA THR A 126 6.81 -4.45 24.58
C THR A 126 6.85 -5.69 23.69
N ALA A 127 7.23 -5.54 22.41
CA ALA A 127 7.48 -6.66 21.50
C ALA A 127 8.78 -7.40 21.81
N ARG A 128 9.62 -6.93 22.74
CA ARG A 128 10.94 -7.51 23.08
C ARG A 128 11.82 -7.82 21.86
N ARG A 129 11.81 -6.94 20.87
CA ARG A 129 12.64 -7.09 19.67
C ARG A 129 14.09 -6.72 19.99
N SER A 130 15.02 -7.61 19.66
CA SER A 130 16.46 -7.41 19.86
C SER A 130 17.25 -7.95 18.66
N GLU A 131 18.57 -7.80 18.65
CA GLU A 131 19.40 -8.41 17.60
C GLU A 131 19.32 -9.94 17.62
N SER A 132 19.21 -10.54 18.81
CA SER A 132 19.01 -11.98 18.99
C SER A 132 17.55 -12.43 18.83
N ASN A 133 16.60 -11.50 18.85
CA ASN A 133 15.18 -11.75 18.65
C ASN A 133 14.54 -10.69 17.73
N PRO A 134 14.84 -10.69 16.43
CA PRO A 134 14.42 -9.61 15.52
C PRO A 134 12.90 -9.56 15.32
N TYR A 135 12.20 -10.69 15.50
CA TYR A 135 10.75 -10.81 15.36
C TYR A 135 10.00 -10.46 16.65
N GLY A 136 10.68 -10.49 17.80
CA GLY A 136 10.07 -10.14 19.08
C GLY A 136 9.34 -11.31 19.73
N GLN A 137 8.50 -11.05 20.71
CA GLN A 137 7.69 -12.07 21.38
C GLN A 137 6.41 -12.32 20.59
N GLU A 138 6.44 -13.36 19.76
CA GLU A 138 5.32 -13.81 18.92
C GLU A 138 4.09 -14.29 19.70
N CYS A 139 4.21 -14.47 21.02
CA CYS A 139 3.05 -14.75 21.87
C CYS A 139 2.05 -13.57 21.95
N TYR A 140 2.43 -12.38 21.50
CA TYR A 140 1.51 -11.25 21.34
C TYR A 140 0.96 -11.21 19.91
N GLU A 141 -0.36 -11.24 19.76
CA GLU A 141 -1.05 -11.23 18.46
C GLU A 141 -0.65 -10.03 17.58
N SER A 142 -0.48 -8.86 18.18
CA SER A 142 -0.02 -7.65 17.48
C SER A 142 1.41 -7.76 16.95
N VAL A 143 2.26 -8.55 17.61
CA VAL A 143 3.63 -8.84 17.16
C VAL A 143 3.60 -9.85 16.02
N LEU A 144 2.76 -10.88 16.13
CA LEU A 144 2.58 -11.91 15.10
C LEU A 144 2.06 -11.31 13.79
N SER A 145 0.94 -10.58 13.84
CA SER A 145 0.35 -9.90 12.69
C SER A 145 1.32 -8.91 12.04
N GLY A 146 2.04 -8.13 12.86
CA GLY A 146 3.09 -7.24 12.37
C GLY A 146 4.25 -7.96 11.69
N ASN A 147 4.65 -9.14 12.20
CA ASN A 147 5.72 -9.94 11.60
C ASN A 147 5.27 -10.59 10.29
N GLU A 148 4.01 -11.00 10.16
CA GLU A 148 3.45 -11.53 8.90
C GLU A 148 3.49 -10.49 7.79
N GLU A 149 3.08 -9.25 8.09
CA GLU A 149 3.18 -8.11 7.17
C GLU A 149 4.64 -7.81 6.76
N ILE A 150 5.59 -7.96 7.69
CA ILE A 150 7.03 -7.70 7.51
C ILE A 150 7.78 -8.83 6.84
N SER A 151 7.35 -10.09 7.01
CA SER A 151 7.98 -11.25 6.35
C SER A 151 8.04 -11.09 4.83
N GLN A 152 7.17 -10.23 4.30
CA GLN A 152 7.10 -9.82 2.89
C GLN A 152 8.10 -8.71 2.50
N LEU A 153 8.83 -8.11 3.45
CA LEU A 153 9.67 -6.91 3.31
C LEU A 153 11.14 -7.06 3.78
N GLY A 154 11.64 -8.31 3.93
CA GLY A 154 12.81 -8.70 4.74
C GLY A 154 14.11 -7.85 4.80
N GLU A 155 14.86 -8.06 5.90
CA GLU A 155 16.22 -7.58 6.27
C GLU A 155 16.39 -6.19 6.95
N PHE A 156 15.56 -5.83 7.93
CA PHE A 156 15.91 -4.75 8.87
C PHE A 156 16.30 -5.30 10.26
N LYS A 157 17.46 -4.88 10.77
CA LYS A 157 17.90 -5.14 12.15
C LYS A 157 18.07 -3.80 12.89
N PRO A 158 17.29 -3.50 13.94
CA PRO A 158 17.43 -2.24 14.67
C PRO A 158 18.74 -2.21 15.48
N ARG A 159 19.36 -1.02 15.58
CA ARG A 159 20.53 -0.78 16.45
C ARG A 159 20.08 -0.52 17.88
N THR A 160 20.72 -1.17 18.85
CA THR A 160 20.59 -0.87 20.28
C THR A 160 21.28 0.45 20.63
N LYS A 161 20.55 1.36 21.27
CA LYS A 161 21.11 2.54 21.97
C LYS A 161 20.34 2.80 23.27
N SER A 162 20.99 3.53 24.17
CA SER A 162 20.58 3.80 25.55
C SER A 162 19.15 4.29 25.69
N THR A 163 18.44 3.71 26.65
CA THR A 163 17.09 4.08 27.09
C THR A 163 17.11 5.44 27.78
N GLN A 164 16.69 6.49 27.08
CA GLN A 164 16.17 7.70 27.72
C GLN A 164 14.64 7.63 27.67
N THR A 165 14.00 7.81 28.82
CA THR A 165 12.54 7.94 28.91
C THR A 165 12.18 9.37 28.48
N ILE A 166 11.54 9.51 27.33
CA ILE A 166 11.08 10.80 26.80
C ILE A 166 9.55 10.78 26.81
N SER A 167 8.91 11.82 27.35
CA SER A 167 7.44 11.95 27.25
C SER A 167 7.04 12.24 25.79
N LEU A 168 6.09 11.45 25.30
CA LEU A 168 5.58 11.53 23.92
C LEU A 168 4.26 12.29 23.83
N VAL A 169 3.61 12.49 24.96
CA VAL A 169 2.30 13.14 25.01
C VAL A 169 2.33 14.27 26.04
N ASP A 170 1.61 15.33 25.72
CA ASP A 170 1.31 16.39 26.66
C ASP A 170 -0.12 16.19 27.16
N HIS A 171 -0.29 16.23 28.48
CA HIS A 171 -1.60 16.27 29.11
C HIS A 171 -2.01 17.73 29.29
N TYR A 172 -3.24 18.06 28.94
CA TYR A 172 -3.80 19.40 29.14
C TYR A 172 -5.28 19.31 29.52
N TYR A 173 -5.85 20.38 30.05
CA TYR A 173 -7.30 20.50 30.29
C TYR A 173 -7.89 21.41 29.21
N ASP A 174 -9.03 21.02 28.65
CA ASP A 174 -9.76 21.89 27.72
C ASP A 174 -10.58 22.98 28.48
N ALA A 175 -11.28 23.83 27.74
CA ALA A 175 -12.07 24.93 28.31
C ALA A 175 -13.18 24.44 29.26
N ASP A 176 -13.62 23.19 29.09
CA ASP A 176 -14.65 22.55 29.90
C ASP A 176 -14.07 21.82 31.14
N GLY A 177 -12.76 21.92 31.36
CA GLY A 177 -12.07 21.25 32.46
C GLY A 177 -11.87 19.75 32.26
N ASN A 178 -12.06 19.23 31.04
CA ASN A 178 -11.82 17.83 30.74
C ASN A 178 -10.34 17.58 30.43
N ARG A 179 -9.78 16.50 30.99
CA ARG A 179 -8.41 16.09 30.71
C ARG A 179 -8.30 15.55 29.28
N ARG A 180 -7.42 16.17 28.49
CA ARG A 180 -7.08 15.79 27.11
C ARG A 180 -5.61 15.38 27.00
N VAL A 181 -5.31 14.68 25.91
CA VAL A 181 -3.97 14.21 25.58
C VAL A 181 -3.69 14.62 24.14
N LYS A 182 -2.51 15.19 23.88
CA LYS A 182 -2.01 15.44 22.52
C LYS A 182 -0.62 14.86 22.35
N GLY A 183 -0.33 14.31 21.18
CA GLY A 183 1.04 13.93 20.81
C GLY A 183 1.93 15.17 20.72
N ASN A 184 3.12 15.12 21.31
CA ASN A 184 4.08 16.21 21.25
C ASN A 184 5.13 15.98 20.15
N GLY A 185 6.08 16.90 19.99
CA GLY A 185 7.13 16.80 18.97
C GLY A 185 7.96 15.51 19.07
N ASN A 186 8.09 14.94 20.27
CA ASN A 186 8.82 13.70 20.51
C ASN A 186 8.06 12.48 20.02
N LEU A 187 6.72 12.48 20.07
CA LEU A 187 5.93 11.39 19.46
C LEU A 187 6.22 11.29 17.96
N LYS A 188 6.19 12.41 17.25
CA LYS A 188 6.47 12.43 15.82
C LYS A 188 7.92 12.01 15.52
N ALA A 189 8.88 12.47 16.33
CA ALA A 189 10.28 12.06 16.19
C ALA A 189 10.49 10.56 16.49
N SER A 190 9.78 10.01 17.47
CA SER A 190 9.84 8.59 17.84
C SER A 190 9.19 7.66 16.80
N GLN A 191 8.27 8.21 16.00
CA GLN A 191 7.61 7.52 14.89
C GLN A 191 8.41 7.57 13.60
N ALA A 192 9.43 8.42 13.51
CA ALA A 192 10.28 8.50 12.34
C ALA A 192 11.15 7.23 12.22
N TYR A 193 11.10 6.59 11.05
CA TYR A 193 12.02 5.50 10.75
C TYR A 193 13.47 6.01 10.83
N PRO A 194 14.39 5.30 11.50
CA PRO A 194 15.79 5.72 11.54
C PRO A 194 16.36 5.72 10.12
N LEU A 195 17.29 6.62 9.82
CA LEU A 195 17.93 6.73 8.50
C LEU A 195 18.49 5.36 8.02
N GLY A 196 18.99 4.54 8.94
CA GLY A 196 19.44 3.18 8.65
C GLY A 196 18.36 2.26 8.08
N PHE A 197 17.10 2.41 8.52
CA PHE A 197 15.95 1.70 7.94
C PHE A 197 15.72 2.11 6.49
N GLY A 198 15.68 3.42 6.21
CA GLY A 198 15.52 3.93 4.84
C GLY A 198 16.64 3.47 3.90
N VAL A 199 17.89 3.46 4.38
CA VAL A 199 19.04 2.95 3.63
C VAL A 199 18.96 1.43 3.42
N ALA A 200 18.53 0.66 4.43
CA ALA A 200 18.33 -0.78 4.30
C ALA A 200 17.25 -1.09 3.26
N LEU A 201 16.10 -0.41 3.32
CA LEU A 201 15.01 -0.55 2.35
C LEU A 201 15.47 -0.23 0.92
N ALA A 202 16.26 0.84 0.73
CA ALA A 202 16.82 1.21 -0.56
C ALA A 202 17.84 0.18 -1.09
N LYS A 203 18.69 -0.37 -0.21
CA LYS A 203 19.66 -1.43 -0.54
C LYS A 203 18.96 -2.75 -0.88
N LEU A 204 17.93 -3.11 -0.14
CA LEU A 204 17.09 -4.29 -0.38
C LEU A 204 16.46 -4.21 -1.78
N ARG A 205 15.85 -3.07 -2.11
CA ARG A 205 15.27 -2.82 -3.43
C ARG A 205 16.29 -3.03 -4.55
N THR A 206 17.52 -2.55 -4.36
CA THR A 206 18.61 -2.69 -5.33
C THR A 206 19.13 -4.13 -5.43
N ARG A 207 19.34 -4.79 -4.29
CA ARG A 207 19.86 -6.17 -4.18
C ARG A 207 18.89 -7.17 -4.81
N HIS A 208 17.61 -7.07 -4.46
CA HIS A 208 16.59 -7.94 -5.01
C HIS A 208 16.08 -7.49 -6.37
N ALA A 209 16.48 -6.34 -6.92
CA ALA A 209 16.06 -5.96 -8.29
C ALA A 209 16.41 -7.05 -9.31
N LYS A 210 17.63 -7.61 -9.23
CA LYS A 210 18.09 -8.68 -10.14
C LYS A 210 17.42 -10.02 -9.82
N GLU A 211 17.26 -10.36 -8.54
CA GLU A 211 16.63 -11.60 -8.13
C GLU A 211 15.12 -11.60 -8.40
N ASN A 212 14.40 -10.53 -8.06
CA ASN A 212 12.99 -10.32 -8.36
C ASN A 212 12.76 -10.35 -9.87
N ARG A 213 13.64 -9.73 -10.67
CA ARG A 213 13.60 -9.85 -12.14
C ARG A 213 13.77 -11.30 -12.59
N ARG A 214 14.69 -12.06 -11.99
CA ARG A 214 14.91 -13.49 -12.29
C ARG A 214 13.75 -14.38 -11.84
N ARG A 215 13.16 -14.14 -10.66
CA ARG A 215 11.99 -14.84 -10.13
C ARG A 215 10.78 -14.56 -11.02
N ALA A 216 10.53 -13.30 -11.36
CA ALA A 216 9.50 -12.92 -12.32
C ALA A 216 9.70 -13.63 -13.68
N LEU A 217 10.91 -13.63 -14.24
CA LEU A 217 11.21 -14.34 -15.48
C LEU A 217 11.03 -15.87 -15.36
N ARG A 218 11.37 -16.47 -14.22
CA ARG A 218 11.15 -17.90 -13.95
C ARG A 218 9.66 -18.23 -13.86
N LEU A 219 8.88 -17.44 -13.14
CA LEU A 219 7.43 -17.57 -13.08
C LEU A 219 6.80 -17.41 -14.47
N ILE A 220 7.24 -16.42 -15.25
CA ILE A 220 6.84 -16.25 -16.66
C ILE A 220 7.15 -17.51 -17.48
N LYS A 221 8.36 -18.07 -17.37
CA LYS A 221 8.76 -19.29 -18.10
C LYS A 221 8.00 -20.54 -17.64
N GLN A 222 7.81 -20.73 -16.34
CA GLN A 222 7.09 -21.86 -15.77
C GLN A 222 5.62 -21.83 -16.18
N HIS A 223 4.98 -20.66 -16.13
CA HIS A 223 3.63 -20.48 -16.63
C HIS A 223 3.55 -20.61 -18.15
N ALA A 224 4.53 -20.12 -18.91
CA ALA A 224 4.59 -20.34 -20.36
C ALA A 224 4.65 -21.83 -20.72
N ARG A 225 5.44 -22.64 -19.97
CA ARG A 225 5.51 -24.10 -20.13
C ARG A 225 4.22 -24.80 -19.73
N LYS A 226 3.66 -24.48 -18.55
CA LYS A 226 2.34 -25.00 -18.11
C LYS A 226 1.24 -24.64 -19.10
N SER A 227 1.30 -23.46 -19.69
CA SER A 227 0.35 -23.02 -20.70
C SER A 227 0.64 -23.58 -22.09
N GLN A 228 1.86 -24.00 -22.42
CA GLN A 228 2.15 -24.78 -23.63
C GLN A 228 1.56 -26.19 -23.51
N ILE A 229 1.61 -26.78 -22.31
CA ILE A 229 0.91 -28.02 -21.99
C ILE A 229 -0.61 -27.82 -22.10
N MET A 230 -1.15 -26.69 -21.61
CA MET A 230 -2.56 -26.36 -21.81
C MET A 230 -2.91 -25.88 -23.22
N LYS A 231 -1.96 -25.43 -24.07
CA LYS A 231 -2.20 -24.94 -25.45
C LYS A 231 -2.50 -26.05 -26.46
N ARG A 232 -2.59 -27.31 -26.04
CA ARG A 232 -3.42 -28.30 -26.76
C ARG A 232 -4.93 -28.01 -26.62
N CYS A 233 -5.31 -27.07 -25.77
CA CYS A 233 -6.65 -26.49 -25.63
C CYS A 233 -6.54 -24.95 -25.51
N THR A 234 -6.97 -24.26 -26.57
CA THR A 234 -7.37 -22.85 -26.62
C THR A 234 -6.31 -21.75 -26.71
N ARG A 235 -6.74 -20.68 -27.40
CA ARG A 235 -6.03 -19.64 -28.17
C ARG A 235 -5.25 -18.61 -27.32
N LYS A 236 -4.52 -17.74 -28.04
CA LYS A 236 -3.20 -17.16 -27.74
C LYS A 236 -3.09 -16.01 -26.72
N ASP A 237 -4.16 -15.54 -26.06
CA ASP A 237 -4.09 -14.28 -25.30
C ASP A 237 -3.98 -14.42 -23.76
N GLY A 238 -4.13 -15.63 -23.21
CA GLY A 238 -4.17 -15.86 -21.74
C GLY A 238 -2.81 -15.93 -21.02
N LEU A 239 -1.68 -15.84 -21.73
CA LEU A 239 -0.36 -16.22 -21.20
C LEU A 239 0.28 -15.17 -20.29
N TRP A 240 0.10 -13.89 -20.62
CA TRP A 240 0.76 -12.78 -19.93
C TRP A 240 0.05 -12.40 -18.63
N LEU A 241 -1.28 -12.48 -18.67
CA LEU A 241 -2.22 -12.23 -17.59
C LEU A 241 -1.94 -13.09 -16.34
N LYS A 242 -1.60 -14.37 -16.51
CA LYS A 242 -1.34 -15.29 -15.38
C LYS A 242 0.03 -15.10 -14.72
N CYS A 243 1.02 -14.55 -15.41
CA CYS A 243 2.40 -14.47 -14.91
C CYS A 243 2.66 -13.27 -13.99
N ALA A 244 1.81 -12.24 -14.04
CA ALA A 244 1.90 -11.05 -13.21
C ALA A 244 1.14 -11.18 -11.88
N ASN A 245 0.67 -12.38 -11.53
CA ASN A 245 -0.33 -12.62 -10.49
C ASN A 245 -1.54 -11.67 -10.62
N LEU A 246 -2.04 -11.51 -11.85
CA LEU A 246 -3.28 -10.78 -12.12
C LEU A 246 -4.51 -11.67 -11.99
N ASN A 247 -4.37 -12.93 -11.53
CA ASN A 247 -5.51 -13.77 -11.18
C ASN A 247 -6.53 -13.03 -10.29
N PRO A 248 -6.13 -12.25 -9.27
CA PRO A 248 -7.04 -11.38 -8.53
C PRO A 248 -7.88 -10.44 -9.41
N VAL A 249 -7.22 -9.78 -10.37
CA VAL A 249 -7.85 -8.82 -11.29
C VAL A 249 -8.70 -9.54 -12.33
N LEU A 250 -8.32 -10.75 -12.72
CA LEU A 250 -9.00 -11.56 -13.73
C LEU A 250 -10.20 -12.33 -13.17
N GLU A 251 -10.10 -12.84 -11.95
CA GLU A 251 -11.22 -13.41 -11.19
C GLU A 251 -12.27 -12.33 -10.93
N PHE A 252 -11.84 -11.10 -10.63
CA PHE A 252 -12.76 -9.96 -10.52
C PHE A 252 -13.39 -9.53 -11.86
N LEU A 253 -12.73 -9.81 -12.99
CA LEU A 253 -13.18 -9.46 -14.34
C LEU A 253 -14.06 -10.53 -15.00
N ALA A 254 -14.04 -11.77 -14.50
CA ALA A 254 -14.73 -12.93 -15.05
C ALA A 254 -16.13 -13.09 -14.44
#